data_AF-A0A7K6UNB3-F1
#
_entry.id   AF-A0A7K6UNB3-F1
#
_cell.length_a   1.000
_cell.length_b   1.000
_cell.length_c   1.000
_cell.angle_alpha   90.00
_cell.angle_beta   90.00
_cell.angle_gamma   90.00
#
_symmetry.space_group_name_H-M   'P 1'
#
loop_
_entity.id
_entity.type
_entity.pdbx_description
1 polymer ?
#
loop_
_entity_poly.entity_id
_entity_poly.type
_entity_poly.pdbx_seq_one_letter_code
_entity_poly.pdbx_strand_id
1 'polypeptide(L)'
;VFQPRPGDHEKYGGDPEQPHKIHVVTRIKSVVGRPYWEKKIIHDLGLNKAHQARLYKNIPSVNSRLKIVKHLIRIQPLKLPYGLPTEEEMSDTFLTGKGELIIRQRLKPVEQKEIKS
;
A
#
# COMPACT_ATOMS: atom_id res chain seq x y z
N VAL A 1 -9.67 16.48 -13.76
CA VAL A 1 -10.17 15.44 -12.84
C VAL A 1 -9.18 15.08 -11.73
N PHE A 2 -7.86 14.92 -12.00
CA PHE A 2 -6.86 14.56 -10.96
C PHE A 2 -6.17 15.75 -10.29
N GLN A 3 -6.91 16.82 -10.01
CA GLN A 3 -6.42 17.97 -9.25
C GLN A 3 -7.23 17.99 -7.95
N PRO A 4 -6.61 17.67 -6.80
CA PRO A 4 -7.31 17.68 -5.52
C PRO A 4 -7.68 19.11 -5.15
N ARG A 5 -8.83 19.28 -4.49
CA ARG A 5 -9.24 20.57 -3.91
C ARG A 5 -8.78 20.63 -2.46
N PRO A 6 -8.62 21.84 -1.86
CA PRO A 6 -8.24 21.98 -0.46
C PRO A 6 -9.08 21.11 0.52
N GLY A 7 -10.41 21.10 0.35
CA GLY A 7 -11.30 20.27 1.19
C GLY A 7 -11.15 18.74 1.00
N ASP A 8 -10.55 18.27 -0.10
CA ASP A 8 -10.24 16.84 -0.27
C ASP A 8 -9.10 16.42 0.68
N HIS A 9 -8.14 17.31 0.92
CA HIS A 9 -7.01 17.04 1.81
C HIS A 9 -7.46 16.86 3.26
N GLU A 10 -8.38 17.71 3.74
CA GLU A 10 -8.99 17.58 5.07
C GLU A 10 -9.80 16.28 5.21
N LYS A 11 -10.54 15.90 4.17
CA LYS A 11 -11.38 14.70 4.18
C LYS A 11 -10.59 13.40 4.21
N TYR A 12 -9.51 13.32 3.42
CA TYR A 12 -8.75 12.07 3.25
C TYR A 12 -7.44 12.05 4.04
N GLY A 13 -7.06 13.15 4.70
CA GLY A 13 -5.85 13.26 5.52
C GLY A 13 -4.56 13.16 4.72
N GLY A 14 -4.55 13.68 3.50
CA GLY A 14 -3.39 13.66 2.60
C GLY A 14 -2.71 15.02 2.54
N ASP A 15 -1.40 15.06 2.74
CA ASP A 15 -0.59 16.27 2.66
C ASP A 15 -0.05 16.48 1.21
N PRO A 16 -0.35 17.61 0.55
CA PRO A 16 0.19 17.91 -0.77
C PRO A 16 1.71 18.18 -0.77
N GLU A 17 2.28 18.67 0.33
CA GLU A 17 3.72 18.97 0.44
C GLU A 17 4.53 17.68 0.57
N GLN A 18 3.97 16.68 1.25
CA GLN A 18 4.59 15.37 1.45
C GLN A 18 3.76 14.25 0.81
N PRO A 19 3.81 14.10 -0.52
CA PRO A 19 3.10 13.02 -1.19
C PRO A 19 3.68 11.66 -0.82
N HIS A 20 2.81 10.66 -0.69
CA HIS A 20 3.25 9.30 -0.40
C HIS A 20 4.00 8.69 -1.58
N LYS A 21 5.04 7.91 -1.26
CA LYS A 21 5.96 7.35 -2.26
C LYS A 21 5.45 6.05 -2.91
N ILE A 22 4.66 5.26 -2.17
CA ILE A 22 4.25 3.91 -2.58
C ILE A 22 2.73 3.76 -2.46
N HIS A 23 2.11 3.24 -3.52
CA HIS A 23 0.72 2.82 -3.53
C HIS A 23 0.59 1.35 -3.13
N VAL A 24 -0.35 1.08 -2.24
CA VAL A 24 -0.92 -0.25 -2.01
C VAL A 24 -2.13 -0.39 -2.92
N VAL A 25 -2.03 -1.26 -3.93
CA VAL A 25 -3.10 -1.47 -4.90
C VAL A 25 -3.68 -2.87 -4.72
N THR A 26 -5.00 -2.94 -4.62
CA THR A 26 -5.73 -4.21 -4.50
C THR A 26 -6.83 -4.27 -5.55
N ARG A 27 -6.94 -5.37 -6.30
CA ARG A 27 -8.07 -5.57 -7.21
C ARG A 27 -9.32 -5.95 -6.40
N ILE A 28 -10.40 -5.18 -6.59
CA ILE A 28 -11.67 -5.37 -5.89
C ILE A 28 -12.82 -5.79 -6.81
N LYS A 29 -12.73 -5.55 -8.12
CA LYS A 29 -13.75 -5.99 -9.10
C LYS A 29 -13.18 -7.01 -10.08
N SER A 30 -14.08 -7.81 -10.64
CA SER A 30 -13.75 -8.82 -11.65
C SER A 30 -13.35 -8.19 -12.99
N VAL A 31 -12.46 -8.87 -13.71
CA VAL A 31 -12.04 -8.54 -15.08
C VAL A 31 -12.89 -9.21 -16.16
N VAL A 32 -13.85 -10.06 -15.76
CA VAL A 32 -14.78 -10.72 -16.68
C VAL A 32 -15.68 -9.66 -17.35
N GLY A 33 -15.89 -9.78 -18.66
CA GLY A 33 -16.64 -8.80 -19.45
C GLY A 33 -15.94 -7.45 -19.69
N ARG A 34 -14.67 -7.30 -19.28
CA ARG A 34 -13.89 -6.08 -19.54
C ARG A 34 -13.16 -6.12 -20.88
N PRO A 35 -12.87 -4.94 -21.46
CA PRO A 35 -12.07 -4.87 -22.68
C PRO A 35 -10.70 -5.53 -22.55
N TYR A 36 -10.16 -6.01 -23.67
CA TYR A 36 -8.90 -6.77 -23.67
C TYR A 36 -7.71 -5.96 -23.13
N TRP A 37 -7.67 -4.64 -23.37
CA TRP A 37 -6.59 -3.78 -22.88
C TRP A 37 -6.59 -3.64 -21.36
N GLU A 38 -7.76 -3.58 -20.71
CA GLU A 38 -7.86 -3.56 -19.24
C GLU A 38 -7.33 -4.87 -18.64
N LYS A 39 -7.70 -6.00 -19.26
CA LYS A 39 -7.20 -7.32 -18.86
C LYS A 39 -5.68 -7.40 -18.96
N LYS A 40 -5.11 -6.89 -20.05
CA LYS A 40 -3.67 -6.81 -20.26
C LYS A 40 -2.99 -5.96 -19.18
N ILE A 41 -3.53 -4.77 -18.86
CA ILE A 41 -2.97 -3.91 -17.81
C ILE A 41 -3.02 -4.60 -16.44
N ILE A 42 -4.12 -5.27 -16.10
CA ILE A 42 -4.24 -6.01 -14.83
C ILE A 42 -3.21 -7.15 -14.75
N HIS A 43 -2.99 -7.85 -15.87
CA HIS A 43 -1.97 -8.89 -15.98
C HIS A 43 -0.56 -8.33 -15.83
N ASP A 44 -0.23 -7.25 -16.55
CA ASP A 44 1.08 -6.60 -16.54
C ASP A 44 1.40 -5.98 -15.17
N LEU A 45 0.36 -5.52 -14.44
CA LEU A 45 0.51 -5.09 -13.06
C LEU A 45 0.69 -6.29 -12.12
N GLY A 46 0.24 -7.50 -12.47
CA GLY A 46 0.29 -8.65 -11.57
C GLY A 46 -0.87 -8.71 -10.57
N LEU A 47 -2.01 -8.09 -10.92
CA LEU A 47 -3.26 -8.07 -10.15
C LEU A 47 -4.22 -9.19 -10.58
N ASN A 48 -3.67 -10.37 -10.89
CA ASN A 48 -4.43 -11.52 -11.41
C ASN A 48 -5.37 -12.14 -10.36
N LYS A 49 -4.97 -12.13 -9.08
CA LYS A 49 -5.79 -12.58 -7.95
C LYS A 49 -6.51 -11.37 -7.33
N ALA A 50 -7.81 -11.54 -7.06
CA ALA A 50 -8.59 -10.51 -6.35
C ALA A 50 -8.19 -10.47 -4.87
N HIS A 51 -8.39 -9.31 -4.23
CA HIS A 51 -8.14 -9.11 -2.80
C HIS A 51 -6.69 -9.34 -2.34
N GLN A 52 -5.74 -9.48 -3.27
CA GLN A 52 -4.31 -9.52 -2.97
C GLN A 52 -3.72 -8.12 -3.18
N ALA A 53 -3.12 -7.57 -2.13
CA ALA A 53 -2.45 -6.28 -2.19
C ALA A 53 -1.08 -6.39 -2.87
N ARG A 54 -0.74 -5.39 -3.69
CA ARG A 54 0.55 -5.24 -4.36
C ARG A 54 1.06 -3.82 -4.19
N LEU A 55 2.38 -3.66 -4.12
CA LEU A 55 3.04 -2.37 -3.95
C LEU A 55 3.52 -1.83 -5.29
N TYR A 56 3.27 -0.55 -5.55
CA TYR A 56 3.81 0.15 -6.73
C TYR A 56 4.34 1.53 -6.38
N LYS A 57 5.37 1.97 -7.11
CA LYS A 57 5.92 3.31 -6.99
C LYS A 57 4.90 4.36 -7.46
N ASN A 58 4.76 5.45 -6.73
CA ASN A 58 3.94 6.60 -7.13
C ASN A 58 4.71 7.43 -8.18
N ILE A 59 4.78 6.91 -9.40
CA ILE A 59 5.44 7.58 -10.55
C ILE A 59 4.45 7.76 -11.71
N PRO A 60 4.66 8.75 -12.60
CA PRO A 60 3.73 9.04 -13.69
C PRO A 60 3.42 7.83 -14.60
N SER A 61 4.44 7.04 -14.93
CA SER A 61 4.31 5.84 -15.78
C SER A 61 3.33 4.81 -15.19
N VAL A 62 3.45 4.54 -13.88
CA VAL A 62 2.56 3.64 -13.15
C VAL A 62 1.17 4.27 -13.00
N ASN A 63 1.10 5.55 -12.62
CA ASN A 63 -0.15 6.26 -12.41
C ASN A 63 -1.01 6.30 -13.67
N SER A 64 -0.42 6.47 -14.85
CA SER A 64 -1.15 6.42 -16.12
C SER A 64 -1.84 5.06 -16.35
N ARG A 65 -1.18 3.95 -16.01
CA ARG A 65 -1.78 2.61 -16.09
C ARG A 65 -2.90 2.44 -15.06
N LEU A 66 -2.66 2.86 -13.82
CA LEU A 66 -3.65 2.79 -12.73
C LEU A 66 -4.90 3.63 -13.04
N LYS A 67 -4.75 4.77 -13.73
CA LYS A 67 -5.88 5.63 -14.15
C LYS A 67 -6.85 4.91 -15.08
N ILE A 68 -6.35 4.06 -15.98
CA ILE A 68 -7.17 3.30 -16.93
C ILE A 68 -8.04 2.29 -16.19
N VAL A 69 -7.48 1.59 -15.20
CA VAL A 69 -8.16 0.50 -14.46
C VAL A 69 -8.72 0.95 -13.10
N LYS A 70 -8.82 2.26 -12.84
CA LYS A 70 -9.17 2.83 -11.52
C LYS A 70 -10.51 2.35 -10.97
N HIS A 71 -11.44 1.95 -11.83
CA HIS A 71 -12.75 1.40 -11.46
C HIS A 71 -12.71 -0.05 -10.98
N LEU A 72 -11.62 -0.78 -11.22
CA LEU A 72 -11.44 -2.19 -10.84
C LEU A 72 -10.61 -2.37 -9.56
N ILE A 73 -9.87 -1.34 -9.17
CA ILE A 73 -8.87 -1.38 -8.10
C ILE A 73 -9.22 -0.44 -6.96
N ARG A 74 -8.67 -0.75 -5.79
CA ARG A 74 -8.58 0.14 -4.63
C ARG A 74 -7.12 0.54 -4.47
N ILE A 75 -6.88 1.84 -4.32
CA ILE A 75 -5.55 2.42 -4.12
C ILE A 75 -5.52 3.04 -2.73
N GLN A 76 -4.52 2.68 -1.94
CA GLN A 76 -4.27 3.24 -0.60
C GLN A 76 -2.79 3.67 -0.50
N PRO A 77 -2.45 4.71 0.26
CA PRO A 77 -1.06 5.03 0.55
C PRO A 77 -0.47 3.98 1.50
N LEU A 78 0.79 3.61 1.29
CA LEU A 78 1.52 2.77 2.25
C LEU A 78 1.89 3.61 3.49
N LYS A 79 1.48 3.16 4.67
CA LYS A 79 1.85 3.78 5.95
C LYS A 79 2.88 2.92 6.68
N LEU A 80 3.90 3.57 7.23
CA LEU A 80 5.03 2.95 7.93
C LEU A 80 5.10 3.51 9.36
N PRO A 81 4.26 3.02 10.29
CA PRO A 81 4.22 3.55 11.66
C PRO A 81 5.55 3.37 12.41
N TYR A 82 6.29 2.30 12.12
CA TYR A 82 7.57 1.96 12.77
C TYR A 82 8.80 2.22 11.88
N GLY A 83 8.60 2.84 10.71
CA GLY A 83 9.67 3.03 9.72
C GLY A 83 9.85 1.85 8.76
N LEU A 84 11.04 1.75 8.15
CA LEU A 84 11.40 0.66 7.25
C LEU A 84 11.91 -0.54 8.07
N PRO A 85 11.54 -1.77 7.70
CA PRO A 85 12.00 -2.95 8.41
C PRO A 85 13.50 -3.18 8.21
N THR A 86 14.16 -3.59 9.29
CA THR A 86 15.56 -4.06 9.27
C THR A 86 15.61 -5.50 8.72
N GLU A 87 16.78 -5.98 8.29
CA GLU A 87 16.94 -7.33 7.73
C GLU A 87 16.41 -8.43 8.67
N GLU A 88 16.66 -8.30 9.97
CA GLU A 88 16.17 -9.24 11.00
C GLU A 88 14.65 -9.26 11.11
N GLU A 89 14.01 -8.12 10.83
CA GLU A 89 12.57 -7.89 11.00
C GLU A 89 11.77 -8.23 9.73
N MET A 90 12.44 -8.47 8.60
CA MET A 90 11.80 -8.76 7.30
C MET A 90 10.79 -9.90 7.39
N SER A 91 11.14 -10.96 8.13
CA SER A 91 10.32 -12.17 8.28
C SER A 91 9.05 -11.94 9.10
N ASP A 92 9.06 -10.94 9.97
CA ASP A 92 7.99 -10.64 10.91
C ASP A 92 7.08 -9.50 10.42
N THR A 93 7.30 -9.02 9.19
CA THR A 93 6.48 -7.96 8.59
C THR A 93 5.21 -8.49 7.93
N PHE A 94 4.10 -7.78 8.10
CA PHE A 94 2.88 -8.05 7.35
C PHE A 94 2.13 -6.76 7.01
N LEU A 95 1.42 -6.81 5.88
CA LEU A 95 0.62 -5.69 5.40
C LEU A 95 -0.83 -5.83 5.90
N THR A 96 -1.35 -4.81 6.56
CA THR A 96 -2.76 -4.79 6.98
C THR A 96 -3.68 -4.36 5.82
N GLY A 97 -4.97 -4.69 5.91
CA GLY A 97 -5.97 -4.23 4.94
C GLY A 97 -6.15 -2.70 4.90
N LYS A 98 -5.65 -1.98 5.91
CA LYS A 98 -5.63 -0.51 5.95
C LYS A 98 -4.49 0.09 5.14
N GLY A 99 -3.52 -0.72 4.71
CA GLY A 99 -2.31 -0.27 4.00
C GLY A 99 -1.14 0.09 4.93
N GLU A 100 -1.13 -0.46 6.16
CA GLU A 100 -0.03 -0.27 7.11
C GLU A 100 0.91 -1.47 7.06
N LEU A 101 2.22 -1.21 7.00
CA LEU A 101 3.24 -2.25 7.19
C LEU A 101 3.54 -2.35 8.68
N ILE A 102 3.13 -3.45 9.31
CA ILE A 102 3.36 -3.70 10.73
C ILE A 102 4.47 -4.74 10.87
N ILE A 103 5.40 -4.46 11.78
CA ILE A 103 6.44 -5.39 12.22
C ILE A 103 5.88 -6.10 13.46
N ARG A 104 5.78 -7.43 13.43
CA ARG A 104 5.41 -8.20 14.63
C ARG A 104 6.56 -8.12 15.61
N GLN A 105 6.40 -7.32 16.65
CA GLN A 105 7.39 -7.26 17.72
C GLN A 105 7.33 -8.58 18.49
N ARG A 106 8.37 -9.41 18.37
CA ARG A 106 8.54 -10.58 19.23
C ARG A 106 8.62 -10.08 20.68
N LEU A 107 7.98 -10.81 21.60
CA LEU A 107 8.19 -10.59 23.03
C LEU A 107 9.67 -10.87 23.32
N LYS A 108 10.47 -9.81 23.45
CA LYS A 108 11.84 -9.95 23.95
C LYS A 108 11.73 -10.23 25.45
N PRO A 109 12.44 -11.23 25.99
CA PRO A 109 12.49 -11.44 27.43
C PRO A 109 12.94 -10.13 28.08
N VAL A 110 12.21 -9.70 29.12
CA VAL A 110 12.54 -8.48 29.87
C VAL A 110 13.94 -8.65 30.41
N GLU A 111 14.86 -7.74 30.05
CA GLU A 111 16.19 -7.70 30.66
C GLU A 111 16.00 -7.54 32.18
N GLN A 112 16.30 -8.61 32.92
CA GLN A 112 16.27 -8.58 34.38
C GLN A 112 17.38 -7.62 34.80
N LYS A 113 17.00 -6.40 35.21
CA LYS A 113 17.93 -5.52 35.90
C LYS A 113 18.40 -6.27 37.14
N GLU A 114 19.69 -6.60 37.17
CA GLU A 114 20.33 -7.17 38.34
C GLU A 114 19.97 -6.31 39.54
N ILE A 115 19.21 -6.90 40.47
CA ILE A 115 18.90 -6.29 41.76
C ILE A 115 20.24 -6.26 42.47
N LYS A 116 20.88 -5.10 42.52
CA LYS A 116 22.10 -4.90 43.29
C LYS A 116 21.74 -5.05 44.77
N SER A 117 22.19 -6.13 45.38
CA SER A 117 22.20 -6.34 46.84
C SER A 117 23.08 -5.34 47.56
#